data_AF-A0A7X7VTM2-F1
#
_entry.id   AF-A0A7X7VTM2-F1
#
_cell.length_a   1.000
_cell.length_b   1.000
_cell.length_c   1.000
_cell.angle_alpha   90.00
_cell.angle_beta   90.00
_cell.angle_gamma   90.00
#
_symmetry.space_group_name_H-M   'P 1'
#
loop_
_entity.id
_entity.type
_entity.pdbx_description
1 polymer ?
#
loop_
_entity_poly.entity_id
_entity_poly.type
_entity_poly.pdbx_seq_one_letter_code
_entity_poly.pdbx_strand_id
1 'polypeptide(L)'
;MDKRTFIALFVVVILFFVWSTYFAPKHQPATPQTADSLAADSIKAPTVAEEPQIALPDSLIKGADSLRTLTLANDNFTVSFSNLGASITSIKLKKYNWADKKTNTPVDLVPQGRDLAGISLLQHKASPPKDLKMLYWQSAQSDTAGIVFWLGEQSSPLVTKSYRLDDKYGILMDVKVNSPDAVYGIEYDFSAGIADSEVVKPRAKDQDYKVLLFADNVPVKLTLPKIKKEAQSSPVSSFKWAALRSKYFSIAIHETGNALTSNYHPGIAKDTGNPSLILDSRDDRPSQTWAQSFLIYAGPADYDLMKSYEDTKLELIPDRGPGWLRWLANAIAWLLKFLHSFIPNYGIVIIIFSFILKLILHPLTKKSMDANLKMQSIQPQLQEIQTKYKNDPQRMQQEIAKAYKEAGTSPMSGCLPILLQMPIFIALYNVLRYAMAMRNVSFLGLNLSEPDPWILPAIMAGFMILQSLMTRPSKEAMAKMDEKQQAMQQSSRMMTWIMPVMLFFIFRGLPSGLVLYYTVFNMLSVAHQYYTQKRLKQKETIS
;
A
#
# COMPACT_ATOMS: atom_id res chain seq x y z
N MET A 1 -3.90 -1.13 1.46
CA MET A 1 -4.55 -1.84 2.58
C MET A 1 -4.48 -3.34 2.30
N ASP A 2 -4.06 -4.16 3.26
CA ASP A 2 -3.88 -5.60 3.03
C ASP A 2 -5.22 -6.33 2.89
N LYS A 3 -5.27 -7.46 2.17
CA LYS A 3 -6.52 -8.21 1.90
C LYS A 3 -7.24 -8.55 3.21
N ARG A 4 -6.50 -8.82 4.30
CA ARG A 4 -7.03 -9.10 5.64
C ARG A 4 -7.58 -7.89 6.37
N THR A 5 -7.05 -6.69 6.15
CA THR A 5 -7.59 -5.45 6.74
C THR A 5 -8.83 -4.99 5.97
N PHE A 6 -8.84 -5.16 4.64
CA PHE A 6 -10.04 -4.99 3.84
C PHE A 6 -11.09 -6.03 4.20
N ILE A 7 -10.72 -7.31 4.33
CA ILE A 7 -11.59 -8.36 4.87
C ILE A 7 -12.01 -8.01 6.28
N ALA A 8 -11.18 -7.47 7.17
CA ALA A 8 -11.62 -7.11 8.53
C ALA A 8 -12.64 -5.96 8.52
N LEU A 9 -12.43 -4.91 7.73
CA LEU A 9 -13.41 -3.82 7.57
C LEU A 9 -14.67 -4.29 6.84
N PHE A 10 -14.51 -5.14 5.83
CA PHE A 10 -15.59 -5.76 5.06
C PHE A 10 -16.30 -6.83 5.88
N VAL A 11 -15.65 -7.48 6.83
CA VAL A 11 -16.20 -8.39 7.84
C VAL A 11 -16.80 -7.58 8.98
N VAL A 12 -16.36 -6.37 9.28
CA VAL A 12 -17.12 -5.46 10.17
C VAL A 12 -18.41 -5.03 9.48
N VAL A 13 -18.37 -4.72 8.18
CA VAL A 13 -19.55 -4.40 7.38
C VAL A 13 -20.43 -5.62 7.18
N ILE A 14 -19.88 -6.79 6.82
CA ILE A 14 -20.60 -8.05 6.69
C ILE A 14 -21.09 -8.53 8.03
N LEU A 15 -20.33 -8.47 9.12
CA LEU A 15 -20.84 -8.79 10.47
C LEU A 15 -21.89 -7.78 10.89
N PHE A 16 -21.83 -6.53 10.47
CA PHE A 16 -22.90 -5.55 10.70
C PHE A 16 -24.15 -5.88 9.88
N PHE A 17 -24.01 -6.24 8.61
CA PHE A 17 -25.11 -6.68 7.74
C PHE A 17 -25.68 -8.04 8.17
N VAL A 18 -24.81 -9.02 8.43
CA VAL A 18 -25.09 -10.32 9.03
C VAL A 18 -25.62 -10.13 10.44
N TRP A 19 -25.29 -9.11 11.22
CA TRP A 19 -25.93 -8.86 12.51
C TRP A 19 -27.33 -8.27 12.34
N SER A 20 -27.49 -7.30 11.43
CA SER A 20 -28.77 -6.68 11.08
C SER A 20 -29.77 -7.68 10.48
N THR A 21 -29.29 -8.71 9.78
CA THR A 21 -30.09 -9.80 9.20
C THR A 21 -30.17 -11.01 10.15
N TYR A 22 -29.04 -11.35 10.79
CA TYR A 22 -28.68 -12.26 11.90
C TYR A 22 -29.56 -12.32 13.16
N PHE A 23 -29.76 -11.14 13.75
CA PHE A 23 -30.15 -11.00 15.14
C PHE A 23 -31.38 -10.10 15.33
N ALA A 24 -32.02 -9.69 14.22
CA ALA A 24 -33.48 -9.58 14.14
C ALA A 24 -34.08 -11.01 14.21
N PRO A 25 -35.30 -11.22 14.76
CA PRO A 25 -35.81 -12.57 15.02
C PRO A 25 -35.87 -13.39 13.72
N LYS A 26 -35.18 -14.52 13.72
CA LYS A 26 -34.84 -15.29 12.53
C LYS A 26 -35.54 -16.63 12.46
N HIS A 27 -35.98 -16.98 11.26
CA HIS A 27 -36.36 -18.32 10.84
C HIS A 27 -35.28 -18.86 9.89
N GLN A 28 -35.00 -20.16 10.01
CA GLN A 28 -34.10 -20.93 9.12
C GLN A 28 -34.92 -21.76 8.13
N PRO A 29 -34.39 -22.04 6.93
CA PRO A 29 -34.10 -23.46 6.66
C PRO A 29 -32.87 -23.77 5.78
N ALA A 30 -32.34 -24.98 6.06
CA ALA A 30 -31.73 -26.08 5.28
C ALA A 30 -30.79 -25.86 4.07
N THR A 31 -29.69 -26.63 4.11
CA THR A 31 -28.58 -26.80 3.16
C THR A 31 -28.83 -27.94 2.16
N PRO A 32 -28.35 -27.83 0.90
CA PRO A 32 -28.10 -28.99 0.05
C PRO A 32 -26.60 -29.26 -0.17
N GLN A 33 -26.26 -30.55 -0.18
CA GLN A 33 -24.97 -31.16 -0.55
C GLN A 33 -24.90 -31.47 -2.05
N THR A 34 -23.68 -31.45 -2.60
CA THR A 34 -23.15 -32.21 -3.78
C THR A 34 -21.74 -31.66 -4.03
N ALA A 35 -20.73 -32.33 -4.58
CA ALA A 35 -20.36 -33.72 -4.80
C ALA A 35 -18.95 -33.62 -5.45
N ASP A 36 -17.91 -34.19 -4.83
CA ASP A 36 -16.54 -34.15 -5.38
C ASP A 36 -16.34 -35.22 -6.45
N SER A 37 -15.71 -34.84 -7.58
CA SER A 37 -15.21 -35.74 -8.62
C SER A 37 -13.69 -35.74 -8.68
N LEU A 38 -13.15 -36.92 -8.96
CA LEU A 38 -11.75 -37.35 -8.89
C LEU A 38 -10.91 -36.93 -10.09
N ALA A 39 -9.63 -36.60 -9.86
CA ALA A 39 -8.47 -36.73 -10.77
C ALA A 39 -7.22 -36.26 -9.98
N ALA A 40 -5.99 -36.73 -10.16
CA ALA A 40 -5.38 -37.77 -10.97
C ALA A 40 -3.96 -38.00 -10.38
N ASP A 41 -3.34 -39.07 -10.87
CA ASP A 41 -2.15 -39.74 -10.38
C ASP A 41 -0.83 -38.96 -10.42
N SER A 42 0.09 -39.42 -9.58
CA SER A 42 1.48 -39.00 -9.42
C SER A 42 2.40 -39.43 -10.57
N ILE A 43 3.33 -38.57 -11.02
CA ILE A 43 4.56 -38.98 -11.73
C ILE A 43 5.78 -38.18 -11.24
N LYS A 44 6.87 -38.94 -11.10
CA LYS A 44 8.20 -38.64 -10.55
C LYS A 44 9.03 -37.63 -11.37
N ALA A 45 9.96 -36.99 -10.66
CA ALA A 45 11.07 -36.21 -11.18
C ALA A 45 12.11 -37.05 -11.96
N PRO A 46 12.85 -36.40 -12.87
CA PRO A 46 14.22 -36.77 -13.17
C PRO A 46 15.22 -35.67 -12.78
N THR A 47 16.18 -36.10 -11.96
CA THR A 47 17.63 -35.88 -12.00
C THR A 47 18.18 -34.70 -12.81
N VAL A 48 18.85 -33.81 -12.06
CA VAL A 48 19.76 -32.76 -12.53
C VAL A 48 20.97 -33.39 -13.21
N ALA A 49 21.23 -33.00 -14.46
CA ALA A 49 22.52 -33.18 -15.12
C ALA A 49 23.29 -31.86 -15.01
N GLU A 50 24.51 -31.95 -14.50
CA GLU A 50 25.53 -30.89 -14.53
C GLU A 50 25.95 -30.66 -15.99
N GLU A 51 25.78 -29.43 -16.49
CA GLU A 51 26.35 -29.01 -17.77
C GLU A 51 27.69 -28.30 -17.57
N PRO A 52 28.67 -28.55 -18.46
CA PRO A 52 30.02 -28.03 -18.37
C PRO A 52 30.09 -26.52 -18.63
N GLN A 53 30.91 -25.84 -17.82
CA GLN A 53 31.27 -24.43 -18.03
C GLN A 53 32.01 -24.25 -19.36
N ILE A 54 31.41 -23.50 -20.28
CA ILE A 54 32.06 -23.06 -21.53
C ILE A 54 32.78 -21.74 -21.26
N ALA A 55 34.07 -21.70 -21.59
CA ALA A 55 34.93 -20.54 -21.42
C ALA A 55 34.50 -19.34 -22.29
N LEU A 56 34.63 -18.14 -21.74
CA LEU A 56 34.46 -16.87 -22.48
C LEU A 56 35.49 -16.79 -23.63
N PRO A 57 35.12 -16.25 -24.80
CA PRO A 57 36.09 -15.99 -25.86
C PRO A 57 37.11 -14.92 -25.44
N ASP A 58 38.38 -15.14 -25.78
CA ASP A 58 39.54 -14.32 -25.40
C ASP A 58 39.42 -12.82 -25.75
N SER A 59 38.56 -12.48 -26.73
CA SER A 59 38.33 -11.10 -27.17
C SER A 59 37.62 -10.20 -26.16
N LEU A 60 36.91 -10.76 -25.16
CA LEU A 60 36.31 -9.99 -24.06
C LEU A 60 37.22 -9.89 -22.83
N ILE A 61 38.37 -10.58 -22.82
CA ILE A 61 39.23 -10.74 -21.65
C ILE A 61 40.19 -9.55 -21.47
N LYS A 62 40.28 -8.62 -22.44
CA LYS A 62 40.97 -7.32 -22.26
C LYS A 62 40.16 -6.36 -21.37
N GLY A 63 39.86 -6.80 -20.16
CA GLY A 63 39.25 -6.00 -19.10
C GLY A 63 40.29 -5.15 -18.35
N ALA A 64 39.85 -4.34 -17.40
CA ALA A 64 40.76 -3.61 -16.51
C ALA A 64 41.45 -4.56 -15.51
N ASP A 65 42.71 -4.31 -15.16
CA ASP A 65 43.52 -5.21 -14.31
C ASP A 65 43.15 -5.19 -12.81
N SER A 66 42.25 -4.30 -12.38
CA SER A 66 41.93 -4.10 -10.95
C SER A 66 40.51 -3.60 -10.71
N LEU A 67 39.96 -3.96 -9.54
CA LEU A 67 38.68 -3.46 -9.05
C LEU A 67 38.78 -1.95 -8.73
N ARG A 68 37.84 -1.17 -9.27
CA ARG A 68 37.73 0.27 -9.09
C ARG A 68 36.28 0.63 -8.80
N THR A 69 36.10 1.57 -7.89
CA THR A 69 34.80 2.17 -7.59
C THR A 69 34.80 3.61 -8.08
N LEU A 70 33.80 3.95 -8.89
CA LEU A 70 33.56 5.31 -9.38
C LEU A 70 32.30 5.87 -8.72
N THR A 71 32.20 7.19 -8.60
CA THR A 71 31.03 7.81 -7.94
C THR A 71 30.51 9.00 -8.73
N LEU A 72 29.18 9.12 -8.77
CA LEU A 72 28.47 10.32 -9.22
C LEU A 72 27.61 10.84 -8.08
N ALA A 73 27.43 12.15 -7.99
CA ALA A 73 26.58 12.75 -6.98
C ALA A 73 25.89 14.01 -7.51
N ASN A 74 24.67 14.26 -7.04
CA ASN A 74 23.97 15.53 -7.20
C ASN A 74 23.48 16.01 -5.80
N ASP A 75 22.62 17.01 -5.73
CA ASP A 75 22.14 17.54 -4.43
C ASP A 75 21.30 16.56 -3.60
N ASN A 76 20.75 15.52 -4.22
CA ASN A 76 19.80 14.61 -3.59
C ASN A 76 20.43 13.27 -3.16
N PHE A 77 21.37 12.74 -3.93
CA PHE A 77 21.93 11.40 -3.72
C PHE A 77 23.34 11.23 -4.28
N THR A 78 24.02 10.17 -3.84
CA THR A 78 25.32 9.72 -4.33
C THR A 78 25.18 8.28 -4.80
N VAL A 79 25.68 7.99 -6.00
CA VAL A 79 25.68 6.65 -6.60
C VAL A 79 27.11 6.17 -6.75
N SER A 80 27.38 4.96 -6.28
CA SER A 80 28.66 4.29 -6.49
C SER A 80 28.52 3.17 -7.51
N PHE A 81 29.50 3.09 -8.40
CA PHE A 81 29.57 2.12 -9.49
C PHE A 81 30.84 1.29 -9.35
N SER A 82 30.72 -0.01 -9.63
CA SER A 82 31.86 -0.91 -9.72
C SER A 82 32.24 -1.11 -11.18
N ASN A 83 33.54 -1.11 -11.49
CA ASN A 83 33.98 -1.53 -12.81
C ASN A 83 33.88 -3.06 -13.01
N LEU A 84 33.80 -3.86 -11.95
CA LEU A 84 33.34 -5.24 -12.04
C LEU A 84 31.85 -5.23 -12.39
N GLY A 85 31.50 -5.77 -13.56
CA GLY A 85 30.14 -5.81 -14.08
C GLY A 85 29.54 -4.47 -14.54
N ALA A 86 30.31 -3.38 -14.46
CA ALA A 86 29.81 -2.01 -14.67
C ALA A 86 28.52 -1.73 -13.88
N SER A 87 28.42 -2.25 -12.65
CA SER A 87 27.19 -2.35 -11.88
C SER A 87 27.06 -1.23 -10.83
N ILE A 88 25.82 -1.01 -10.36
CA ILE A 88 25.53 -0.05 -9.29
C ILE A 88 25.65 -0.76 -7.95
N THR A 89 26.56 -0.31 -7.09
CA THR A 89 26.85 -0.94 -5.79
C THR A 89 26.25 -0.20 -4.60
N SER A 90 25.89 1.07 -4.78
CA SER A 90 25.35 1.90 -3.70
C SER A 90 24.55 3.06 -4.26
N ILE A 91 23.42 3.39 -3.63
CA ILE A 91 22.58 4.55 -3.95
C ILE A 91 22.20 5.20 -2.61
N LYS A 92 23.03 6.16 -2.16
CA LYS A 92 22.89 6.83 -0.86
C LYS A 92 22.08 8.11 -0.98
N LEU A 93 20.94 8.18 -0.31
CA LEU A 93 20.06 9.34 -0.33
C LEU A 93 20.47 10.35 0.76
N LYS A 94 20.95 11.53 0.36
CA LYS A 94 21.55 12.53 1.27
C LYS A 94 20.57 13.11 2.29
N LYS A 95 19.28 13.18 1.92
CA LYS A 95 18.21 13.79 2.72
C LYS A 95 17.49 12.82 3.65
N TYR A 96 17.86 11.53 3.64
CA TYR A 96 17.14 10.50 4.38
C TYR A 96 18.10 9.57 5.11
N ASN A 97 17.84 9.37 6.40
CA ASN A 97 18.60 8.42 7.22
C ASN A 97 17.83 7.12 7.44
N TRP A 98 18.56 6.06 7.78
CA TRP A 98 17.98 4.79 8.22
C TRP A 98 17.08 5.00 9.45
N ALA A 99 16.05 4.17 9.59
CA ALA A 99 15.12 4.27 10.72
C ALA A 99 15.75 3.93 12.09
N ASP A 100 16.94 3.32 12.10
CA ASP A 100 17.68 3.12 13.35
C ASP A 100 18.16 4.47 13.90
N LYS A 101 17.49 4.93 14.96
CA LYS A 101 17.78 6.19 15.65
C LYS A 101 19.21 6.30 16.18
N LYS A 102 19.98 5.20 16.21
CA LYS A 102 21.35 5.17 16.74
C LYS A 102 22.41 5.61 15.75
N THR A 103 22.14 5.60 14.44
CA THR A 103 23.15 5.93 13.43
C THR A 103 22.61 6.99 12.48
N ASN A 104 23.35 8.10 12.33
CA ASN A 104 23.03 9.17 11.36
C ASN A 104 23.45 8.77 9.94
N THR A 105 23.20 7.51 9.58
CA THR A 105 23.67 6.90 8.34
C THR A 105 22.63 7.18 7.24
N PRO A 106 23.03 7.72 6.08
CA PRO A 106 22.13 7.89 4.95
C PRO A 106 21.54 6.56 4.48
N VAL A 107 20.28 6.57 4.04
CA VAL A 107 19.61 5.42 3.42
C VAL A 107 20.38 5.03 2.18
N ASP A 108 20.79 3.77 2.11
CA ASP A 108 21.29 3.15 0.89
C ASP A 108 20.19 2.23 0.33
N LEU A 109 19.84 2.40 -0.94
CA LEU A 109 18.79 1.57 -1.56
C LEU A 109 19.31 0.22 -2.05
N VAL A 110 20.63 0.05 -2.18
CA VAL A 110 21.25 -1.21 -2.59
C VAL A 110 21.60 -2.06 -1.36
N PRO A 111 21.21 -3.35 -1.31
CA PRO A 111 21.62 -4.23 -0.21
C PRO A 111 23.14 -4.35 -0.08
N GLN A 112 23.64 -4.46 1.15
CA GLN A 112 25.08 -4.53 1.40
C GLN A 112 25.73 -5.72 0.68
N GLY A 113 26.87 -5.48 0.04
CA GLY A 113 27.64 -6.51 -0.69
C GLY A 113 26.96 -7.02 -1.96
N ARG A 114 25.91 -6.34 -2.43
CA ARG A 114 25.19 -6.67 -3.65
C ARG A 114 25.28 -5.51 -4.65
N ASP A 115 24.91 -5.80 -5.88
CA ASP A 115 24.91 -4.87 -6.98
C ASP A 115 23.65 -4.97 -7.84
N LEU A 116 23.39 -3.92 -8.60
CA LEU A 116 22.23 -3.77 -9.48
C LEU A 116 22.66 -3.39 -10.89
N ALA A 117 21.72 -3.58 -11.82
CA ALA A 117 21.88 -3.27 -13.23
C ALA A 117 23.00 -4.06 -13.91
N GLY A 118 23.36 -5.25 -13.41
CA GLY A 118 24.24 -6.17 -14.15
C GLY A 118 23.62 -6.56 -15.50
N ILE A 119 24.42 -6.97 -16.48
CA ILE A 119 23.90 -7.38 -17.79
C ILE A 119 24.45 -8.73 -18.26
N SER A 120 23.62 -9.47 -18.98
CA SER A 120 23.99 -10.70 -19.69
C SER A 120 23.57 -10.58 -21.16
N LEU A 121 24.41 -11.02 -22.10
CA LEU A 121 24.03 -11.05 -23.51
C LEU A 121 23.24 -12.33 -23.80
N LEU A 122 22.02 -12.19 -24.31
CA LEU A 122 21.16 -13.32 -24.61
C LEU A 122 21.62 -14.00 -25.90
N GLN A 123 21.87 -15.30 -25.82
CA GLN A 123 22.21 -16.14 -26.98
C GLN A 123 20.97 -16.84 -27.52
N HIS A 124 21.16 -17.73 -28.51
CA HIS A 124 20.08 -18.56 -29.04
C HIS A 124 19.41 -19.35 -27.90
N LYS A 125 18.11 -19.67 -28.01
CA LYS A 125 17.28 -20.23 -26.91
C LYS A 125 17.86 -21.48 -26.23
N ALA A 126 18.74 -22.22 -26.91
CA ALA A 126 19.40 -23.41 -26.38
C ALA A 126 20.74 -23.13 -25.66
N SER A 127 21.24 -21.90 -25.65
CA SER A 127 22.53 -21.53 -25.08
C SER A 127 22.36 -20.61 -23.86
N PRO A 128 23.16 -20.80 -22.79
CA PRO A 128 23.09 -19.93 -21.63
C PRO A 128 23.44 -18.47 -21.99
N PRO A 129 22.86 -17.47 -21.30
CA PRO A 129 23.28 -16.09 -21.46
C PRO A 129 24.77 -15.93 -21.18
N LYS A 130 25.42 -15.06 -21.95
CA LYS A 130 26.81 -14.70 -21.73
C LYS A 130 26.87 -13.63 -20.64
N ASP A 131 27.18 -14.05 -19.42
CA ASP A 131 27.22 -13.19 -18.24
C ASP A 131 28.42 -12.22 -18.31
N LEU A 132 28.15 -10.91 -18.22
CA LEU A 132 29.18 -9.86 -18.20
C LEU A 132 29.40 -9.27 -16.80
N LYS A 133 28.69 -9.75 -15.77
CA LYS A 133 28.74 -9.25 -14.38
C LYS A 133 30.07 -9.55 -13.69
N MET A 134 30.72 -10.66 -14.07
CA MET A 134 31.99 -11.11 -13.50
C MET A 134 33.22 -10.55 -14.22
N LEU A 135 33.04 -9.70 -15.23
CA LEU A 135 34.13 -9.11 -16.02
C LEU A 135 34.53 -7.74 -15.48
N TYR A 136 35.82 -7.40 -15.58
CA TYR A 136 36.31 -6.05 -15.30
C TYR A 136 36.16 -5.15 -16.52
N TRP A 137 35.30 -4.15 -16.42
CA TRP A 137 35.09 -3.17 -17.49
C TRP A 137 36.15 -2.09 -17.42
N GLN A 138 36.58 -1.63 -18.59
CA GLN A 138 37.32 -0.38 -18.69
C GLN A 138 36.36 0.77 -18.39
N SER A 139 36.86 1.88 -17.84
CA SER A 139 36.01 3.00 -17.43
C SER A 139 36.69 4.34 -17.66
N ALA A 140 35.88 5.33 -17.98
CA ALA A 140 36.25 6.73 -18.03
C ALA A 140 35.14 7.54 -17.37
N GLN A 141 35.54 8.53 -16.58
CA GLN A 141 34.64 9.47 -15.93
C GLN A 141 34.96 10.88 -16.44
N SER A 142 33.90 11.61 -16.78
CA SER A 142 33.97 13.03 -17.10
C SER A 142 33.07 13.79 -16.15
N ASP A 143 33.57 14.90 -15.61
CA ASP A 143 32.86 15.71 -14.62
C ASP A 143 31.51 16.24 -15.12
N THR A 144 31.33 16.38 -16.44
CA THR A 144 30.10 16.89 -17.06
C THR A 144 29.29 15.84 -17.83
N ALA A 145 29.90 14.74 -18.27
CA ALA A 145 29.26 13.76 -19.16
C ALA A 145 28.87 12.43 -18.49
N GLY A 146 29.22 12.23 -17.21
CA GLY A 146 28.91 11.01 -16.46
C GLY A 146 30.03 9.97 -16.51
N ILE A 147 29.68 8.70 -16.30
CA ILE A 147 30.62 7.57 -16.33
C ILE A 147 30.29 6.69 -17.53
N VAL A 148 31.32 6.29 -18.27
CA VAL A 148 31.21 5.31 -19.37
C VAL A 148 32.08 4.10 -19.04
N PHE A 149 31.48 2.93 -19.15
CA PHE A 149 32.14 1.63 -19.07
C PHE A 149 32.14 0.97 -20.45
N TRP A 150 33.22 0.28 -20.80
CA TRP A 150 33.25 -0.51 -22.03
C TRP A 150 34.06 -1.81 -21.90
N LEU A 151 33.73 -2.76 -22.79
CA LEU A 151 34.49 -3.99 -23.04
C LEU A 151 34.97 -3.99 -24.50
N GLY A 152 36.16 -4.53 -24.74
CA GLY A 152 36.82 -4.51 -26.05
C GLY A 152 37.78 -3.33 -26.23
N GLU A 153 38.12 -3.00 -27.48
CA GLU A 153 39.06 -1.91 -27.79
C GLU A 153 38.39 -0.54 -27.67
N GLN A 154 39.12 0.46 -27.16
CA GLN A 154 38.56 1.80 -26.92
C GLN A 154 38.07 2.49 -28.20
N SER A 155 38.70 2.24 -29.35
CA SER A 155 38.31 2.78 -30.66
C SER A 155 37.06 2.10 -31.24
N SER A 156 36.75 0.88 -30.83
CA SER A 156 35.62 0.08 -31.31
C SER A 156 35.10 -0.85 -30.19
N PRO A 157 34.42 -0.29 -29.18
CA PRO A 157 33.97 -1.06 -28.03
C PRO A 157 32.87 -2.05 -28.44
N LEU A 158 33.00 -3.28 -27.94
CA LEU A 158 32.03 -4.36 -28.17
C LEU A 158 30.75 -4.14 -27.37
N VAL A 159 30.90 -3.67 -26.13
CA VAL A 159 29.78 -3.30 -25.29
C VAL A 159 30.14 -2.01 -24.58
N THR A 160 29.21 -1.05 -24.59
CA THR A 160 29.32 0.22 -23.89
C THR A 160 28.13 0.38 -22.96
N LYS A 161 28.39 0.83 -21.74
CA LYS A 161 27.39 1.12 -20.73
C LYS A 161 27.70 2.44 -20.07
N SER A 162 26.81 3.41 -20.17
CA SER A 162 27.03 4.74 -19.62
C SER A 162 25.97 5.16 -18.63
N TYR A 163 26.38 5.92 -17.63
CA TYR A 163 25.56 6.40 -16.54
C TYR A 163 25.66 7.91 -16.39
N ARG A 164 24.50 8.57 -16.26
CA ARG A 164 24.37 9.99 -15.93
C ARG A 164 23.31 10.18 -14.87
N LEU A 165 23.46 11.22 -14.04
CA LEU A 165 22.44 11.59 -13.06
C LEU A 165 21.61 12.75 -13.60
N ASP A 166 20.32 12.77 -13.28
CA ASP A 166 19.48 13.95 -13.44
C ASP A 166 19.66 14.92 -12.25
N ASP A 167 18.88 15.99 -12.23
CA ASP A 167 18.80 16.97 -11.14
C ASP A 167 17.95 16.50 -9.93
N LYS A 168 17.29 15.34 -10.05
CA LYS A 168 16.35 14.74 -9.10
C LYS A 168 16.92 13.45 -8.52
N TYR A 169 16.29 12.30 -8.80
CA TYR A 169 16.65 10.94 -8.31
C TYR A 169 16.79 9.93 -9.46
N GLY A 170 16.97 10.39 -10.68
CA GLY A 170 17.07 9.59 -11.89
C GLY A 170 18.52 9.27 -12.24
N ILE A 171 18.75 8.01 -12.58
CA ILE A 171 19.99 7.50 -13.15
C ILE A 171 19.67 7.10 -14.59
N LEU A 172 20.16 7.88 -15.55
CA LEU A 172 20.09 7.58 -16.97
C LEU A 172 21.14 6.52 -17.28
N MET A 173 20.71 5.36 -17.77
CA MET A 173 21.56 4.24 -18.16
C MET A 173 21.38 3.96 -19.64
N ASP A 174 22.46 4.04 -20.41
CA ASP A 174 22.46 3.70 -21.84
C ASP A 174 23.34 2.46 -22.04
N VAL A 175 22.83 1.45 -22.73
CA VAL A 175 23.55 0.22 -23.08
C VAL A 175 23.60 0.07 -24.59
N LYS A 176 24.80 -0.12 -25.13
CA LYS A 176 25.03 -0.37 -26.55
C LYS A 176 25.90 -1.60 -26.72
N VAL A 177 25.49 -2.52 -27.57
CA VAL A 177 26.24 -3.72 -27.96
C VAL A 177 26.53 -3.61 -29.44
N ASN A 178 27.79 -3.73 -29.81
CA ASN A 178 28.30 -3.86 -31.17
C ASN A 178 29.16 -5.13 -31.21
N SER A 179 28.51 -6.27 -31.35
CA SER A 179 29.16 -7.58 -31.26
C SER A 179 29.39 -8.17 -32.66
N PRO A 180 30.58 -8.72 -32.96
CA PRO A 180 30.83 -9.49 -34.18
C PRO A 180 29.85 -10.66 -34.32
N ASP A 181 29.59 -11.35 -33.21
CA ASP A 181 28.59 -12.40 -33.11
C ASP A 181 27.23 -11.79 -32.80
N ALA A 182 26.21 -12.15 -33.58
CA ALA A 182 24.86 -11.64 -33.38
C ALA A 182 24.27 -12.14 -32.05
N VAL A 183 23.64 -11.23 -31.30
CA VAL A 183 22.98 -11.50 -30.02
C VAL A 183 21.47 -11.45 -30.19
N TYR A 184 20.75 -12.20 -29.35
CA TYR A 184 19.28 -12.23 -29.35
C TYR A 184 18.67 -11.19 -28.41
N GLY A 185 19.49 -10.40 -27.71
CA GLY A 185 19.00 -9.46 -26.72
C GLY A 185 19.93 -9.23 -25.53
N ILE A 186 19.39 -8.55 -24.53
CA ILE A 186 20.08 -8.23 -23.27
C ILE A 186 19.15 -8.55 -22.09
N GLU A 187 19.71 -9.22 -21.08
CA GLU A 187 19.14 -9.38 -19.75
C GLU A 187 19.69 -8.30 -18.83
N TYR A 188 18.83 -7.67 -18.02
CA TYR A 188 19.18 -6.68 -17.01
C TYR A 188 18.85 -7.20 -15.61
N ASP A 189 19.88 -7.32 -14.78
CA ASP A 189 19.84 -7.94 -13.47
C ASP A 189 19.59 -6.90 -12.35
N PHE A 190 18.39 -6.93 -11.76
CA PHE A 190 18.03 -6.24 -10.52
C PHE A 190 17.64 -7.26 -9.43
N SER A 191 18.23 -8.47 -9.48
CA SER A 191 17.91 -9.60 -8.61
C SER A 191 18.30 -9.38 -7.14
N ALA A 192 19.24 -8.46 -6.87
CA ALA A 192 19.58 -8.04 -5.51
C ALA A 192 18.41 -7.35 -4.80
N GLY A 193 17.47 -6.77 -5.55
CA GLY A 193 16.28 -6.14 -5.00
C GLY A 193 16.52 -4.75 -4.41
N ILE A 194 15.73 -4.38 -3.41
CA ILE A 194 15.83 -3.11 -2.68
C ILE A 194 16.15 -3.37 -1.20
N ALA A 195 16.98 -2.52 -0.59
CA ALA A 195 17.35 -2.61 0.83
C ALA A 195 16.22 -2.17 1.79
N ASP A 196 16.34 -2.58 3.06
CA ASP A 196 15.32 -2.36 4.09
C ASP A 196 15.44 -1.03 4.87
N SER A 197 15.06 0.10 4.31
CA SER A 197 15.23 1.40 5.00
C SER A 197 14.59 1.55 6.40
N GLU A 198 13.63 0.68 6.75
CA GLU A 198 12.85 0.71 7.99
C GLU A 198 13.11 -0.54 8.86
N VAL A 199 12.81 -0.46 10.16
CA VAL A 199 12.81 -1.65 11.04
C VAL A 199 11.52 -2.44 10.78
N VAL A 200 11.56 -3.40 9.84
CA VAL A 200 10.34 -4.07 9.35
C VAL A 200 10.16 -5.46 9.96
N LYS A 201 8.99 -5.70 10.58
CA LYS A 201 8.55 -7.05 10.98
C LYS A 201 8.17 -7.86 9.73
N PRO A 202 8.38 -9.20 9.69
CA PRO A 202 8.10 -10.01 8.49
C PRO A 202 6.69 -9.83 7.90
N ARG A 203 5.65 -9.76 8.75
CA ARG A 203 4.27 -9.52 8.29
C ARG A 203 4.06 -8.14 7.66
N ALA A 204 4.81 -7.13 8.07
CA ALA A 204 4.74 -5.81 7.47
C ALA A 204 5.43 -5.78 6.09
N LYS A 205 6.47 -6.60 5.87
CA LYS A 205 7.09 -6.76 4.55
C LYS A 205 6.10 -7.23 3.50
N ASP A 206 5.33 -8.29 3.79
CA ASP A 206 4.32 -8.82 2.84
C ASP A 206 3.29 -7.77 2.40
N GLN A 207 3.00 -6.80 3.27
CA GLN A 207 2.07 -5.72 3.01
C GLN A 207 2.71 -4.54 2.27
N ASP A 208 3.93 -4.14 2.64
CA ASP A 208 4.53 -2.87 2.21
C ASP A 208 5.42 -3.06 0.96
N TYR A 209 6.06 -4.23 0.80
CA TYR A 209 7.04 -4.53 -0.24
C TYR A 209 6.42 -5.26 -1.42
N LYS A 210 6.69 -4.75 -2.64
CA LYS A 210 6.00 -5.19 -3.86
C LYS A 210 6.86 -4.97 -5.09
N VAL A 211 6.61 -5.79 -6.11
CA VAL A 211 6.95 -5.48 -7.50
C VAL A 211 5.71 -4.83 -8.13
N LEU A 212 5.90 -3.68 -8.77
CA LEU A 212 4.89 -2.99 -9.55
C LEU A 212 5.35 -2.96 -11.00
N LEU A 213 4.44 -3.18 -11.94
CA LEU A 213 4.75 -3.09 -13.37
C LEU A 213 3.72 -2.21 -14.06
N PHE A 214 4.14 -1.54 -15.12
CA PHE A 214 3.26 -0.92 -16.10
C PHE A 214 3.67 -1.46 -17.46
N ALA A 215 2.88 -2.43 -17.93
CA ALA A 215 3.04 -3.06 -19.23
C ALA A 215 1.66 -3.22 -19.85
N ASP A 216 1.58 -3.25 -21.18
CA ASP A 216 0.33 -3.42 -21.94
C ASP A 216 -0.73 -2.36 -21.58
N ASN A 217 -0.24 -1.15 -21.23
CA ASN A 217 -1.04 -0.03 -20.72
C ASN A 217 -1.81 -0.30 -19.41
N VAL A 218 -1.48 -1.34 -18.66
CA VAL A 218 -2.13 -1.71 -17.40
C VAL A 218 -1.13 -1.76 -16.25
N PRO A 219 -1.45 -1.15 -15.08
CA PRO A 219 -0.62 -1.33 -13.89
C PRO A 219 -0.89 -2.68 -13.23
N VAL A 220 0.18 -3.46 -13.00
CA VAL A 220 0.16 -4.75 -12.31
C VAL A 220 0.85 -4.63 -10.96
N LYS A 221 0.27 -5.25 -9.92
CA LYS A 221 0.77 -5.23 -8.55
C LYS A 221 1.01 -6.64 -8.02
N LEU A 222 2.28 -6.98 -7.80
CA LEU A 222 2.73 -8.27 -7.29
C LEU A 222 3.25 -8.11 -5.86
N THR A 223 2.55 -8.70 -4.91
CA THR A 223 2.95 -8.74 -3.48
C THR A 223 3.89 -9.91 -3.23
N LEU A 224 4.75 -9.83 -2.21
CA LEU A 224 5.67 -10.93 -1.87
C LEU A 224 4.98 -12.31 -1.74
N PRO A 225 3.80 -12.46 -1.09
CA PRO A 225 3.13 -13.76 -1.04
C PRO A 225 2.63 -14.29 -2.39
N LYS A 226 2.37 -13.41 -3.36
CA LYS A 226 1.99 -13.83 -4.72
C LYS A 226 3.21 -14.34 -5.47
N ILE A 227 4.32 -13.59 -5.41
CA ILE A 227 5.60 -13.97 -6.03
C ILE A 227 6.09 -15.33 -5.49
N LYS A 228 5.95 -15.58 -4.17
CA LYS A 228 6.30 -16.87 -3.55
C LYS A 228 5.47 -18.06 -4.05
N LYS A 229 4.21 -17.83 -4.42
CA LYS A 229 3.26 -18.90 -4.80
C LYS A 229 3.26 -19.15 -6.29
N GLU A 230 3.34 -18.08 -7.07
CA GLU A 230 3.23 -18.07 -8.51
C GLU A 230 4.33 -17.14 -9.03
N ALA A 231 5.51 -17.69 -9.30
CA ALA A 231 6.60 -16.97 -9.96
C ALA A 231 6.20 -16.74 -11.44
N GLN A 232 5.28 -15.81 -11.66
CA GLN A 232 4.77 -15.48 -12.99
C GLN A 232 5.81 -14.67 -13.75
N SER A 233 6.66 -15.37 -14.49
CA SER A 233 7.36 -14.76 -15.63
C SER A 233 6.36 -14.69 -16.77
N SER A 234 6.21 -13.53 -17.40
CA SER A 234 5.23 -13.37 -18.47
C SER A 234 5.79 -12.48 -19.57
N PRO A 235 5.57 -12.85 -20.85
CA PRO A 235 5.89 -11.96 -21.94
C PRO A 235 4.99 -10.73 -21.89
N VAL A 236 5.51 -9.60 -22.34
CA VAL A 236 4.80 -8.33 -22.42
C VAL A 236 4.89 -7.79 -23.84
N SER A 237 3.79 -7.24 -24.35
CA SER A 237 3.75 -6.67 -25.70
C SER A 237 4.22 -5.21 -25.72
N SER A 238 4.05 -4.48 -24.61
CA SER A 238 4.57 -3.13 -24.45
C SER A 238 5.02 -2.88 -23.00
N PHE A 239 6.32 -2.92 -22.76
CA PHE A 239 6.89 -2.55 -21.48
C PHE A 239 7.03 -1.03 -21.37
N LYS A 240 6.74 -0.48 -20.19
CA LYS A 240 7.04 0.93 -19.88
C LYS A 240 7.96 1.04 -18.68
N TRP A 241 7.58 0.46 -17.55
CA TRP A 241 8.43 0.40 -16.37
C TRP A 241 8.08 -0.74 -15.44
N ALA A 242 9.06 -1.11 -14.62
CA ALA A 242 8.86 -1.99 -13.47
C ALA A 242 9.55 -1.37 -12.25
N ALA A 243 8.99 -1.59 -11.06
CA ALA A 243 9.45 -0.96 -9.84
C ALA A 243 9.50 -1.93 -8.66
N LEU A 244 10.63 -1.92 -7.98
CA LEU A 244 10.84 -2.53 -6.67
C LEU A 244 10.50 -1.49 -5.62
N ARG A 245 9.47 -1.74 -4.82
CA ARG A 245 8.96 -0.78 -3.85
C ARG A 245 9.09 -1.32 -2.43
N SER A 246 9.61 -0.49 -1.52
CA SER A 246 9.53 -0.66 -0.06
C SER A 246 8.41 0.22 0.52
N LYS A 247 8.35 0.42 1.84
CA LYS A 247 7.33 1.27 2.48
C LYS A 247 7.38 2.72 1.97
N TYR A 248 8.59 3.29 1.89
CA TYR A 248 8.83 4.72 1.60
C TYR A 248 9.73 4.99 0.41
N PHE A 249 10.38 3.99 -0.17
CA PHE A 249 11.32 4.17 -1.28
C PHE A 249 11.01 3.23 -2.43
N SER A 250 11.51 3.57 -3.61
CA SER A 250 11.36 2.76 -4.81
C SER A 250 12.61 2.83 -5.68
N ILE A 251 12.94 1.71 -6.30
CA ILE A 251 13.79 1.64 -7.49
C ILE A 251 12.85 1.31 -8.66
N ALA A 252 12.71 2.21 -9.63
CA ALA A 252 11.86 2.02 -10.80
C ALA A 252 12.70 2.12 -12.07
N ILE A 253 12.60 1.10 -12.91
CA ILE A 253 13.31 0.96 -14.17
C ILE A 253 12.32 1.29 -15.27
N HIS A 254 12.44 2.49 -15.84
CA HIS A 254 11.65 2.95 -16.97
C HIS A 254 12.47 2.86 -18.24
N GLU A 255 11.96 2.14 -19.24
CA GLU A 255 12.59 2.07 -20.55
C GLU A 255 12.29 3.34 -21.35
N THR A 256 13.33 3.98 -21.85
CA THR A 256 13.25 5.23 -22.63
C THR A 256 13.59 4.95 -24.09
N GLY A 257 12.85 5.57 -25.01
CA GLY A 257 12.98 5.30 -26.44
C GLY A 257 12.08 4.17 -26.92
N ASN A 258 12.59 3.30 -27.79
CA ASN A 258 11.84 2.15 -28.29
C ASN A 258 11.82 1.04 -27.23
N ALA A 259 10.62 0.61 -26.83
CA ALA A 259 10.47 -0.48 -25.87
C ALA A 259 10.90 -1.81 -26.51
N LEU A 260 12.00 -2.36 -26.03
CA LEU A 260 12.56 -3.66 -26.43
C LEU A 260 12.39 -4.72 -25.32
N THR A 261 12.08 -4.32 -24.09
CA THR A 261 11.82 -5.26 -23.00
C THR A 261 10.59 -6.10 -23.31
N SER A 262 10.78 -7.42 -23.42
CA SER A 262 9.76 -8.37 -23.83
C SER A 262 9.39 -9.36 -22.73
N ASN A 263 10.22 -9.55 -21.70
CA ASN A 263 9.87 -10.37 -20.53
C ASN A 263 10.34 -9.73 -19.22
N TYR A 264 9.67 -10.11 -18.14
CA TYR A 264 10.07 -9.77 -16.79
C TYR A 264 9.99 -11.01 -15.88
N HIS A 265 10.91 -11.08 -14.93
CA HIS A 265 11.04 -12.20 -14.00
C HIS A 265 11.01 -11.63 -12.57
N PRO A 266 9.83 -11.50 -11.95
CA PRO A 266 9.72 -11.00 -10.60
C PRO A 266 10.16 -12.09 -9.62
N GLY A 267 11.00 -11.73 -8.66
CA GLY A 267 11.60 -12.67 -7.73
C GLY A 267 11.61 -12.16 -6.30
N ILE A 268 12.24 -12.97 -5.44
CA ILE A 268 12.60 -12.57 -4.09
C ILE A 268 14.11 -12.67 -3.96
N ALA A 269 14.73 -11.58 -3.56
CA ALA A 269 16.16 -11.54 -3.26
C ALA A 269 16.46 -12.51 -2.13
N LYS A 270 17.41 -13.44 -2.36
CA LYS A 270 17.75 -14.52 -1.42
C LYS A 270 18.23 -13.98 -0.07
N ASP A 271 19.00 -12.89 -0.09
CA ASP A 271 19.68 -12.35 1.09
C ASP A 271 18.75 -11.53 1.99
N THR A 272 17.84 -10.77 1.40
CA THR A 272 16.99 -9.79 2.11
C THR A 272 15.54 -10.23 2.27
N GLY A 273 15.08 -11.20 1.46
CA GLY A 273 13.67 -11.56 1.34
C GLY A 273 12.80 -10.47 0.70
N ASN A 274 13.42 -9.48 0.06
CA ASN A 274 12.77 -8.32 -0.57
C ASN A 274 12.45 -8.59 -2.05
N PRO A 275 11.57 -7.78 -2.68
CA PRO A 275 11.22 -8.00 -4.07
C PRO A 275 12.45 -7.76 -4.94
N SER A 276 12.59 -8.60 -5.95
CA SER A 276 13.65 -8.51 -6.95
C SER A 276 13.06 -8.65 -8.36
N LEU A 277 13.87 -8.30 -9.36
CA LEU A 277 13.41 -8.28 -10.74
C LEU A 277 14.57 -8.57 -11.69
N ILE A 278 14.30 -9.33 -12.74
CA ILE A 278 15.17 -9.41 -13.93
C ILE A 278 14.29 -8.99 -15.13
N LEU A 279 14.87 -8.23 -16.06
CA LEU A 279 14.20 -7.76 -17.27
C LEU A 279 14.95 -8.28 -18.49
N ASP A 280 14.21 -8.84 -19.45
CA ASP A 280 14.79 -9.43 -20.65
C ASP A 280 14.25 -8.69 -21.87
N SER A 281 15.17 -8.25 -22.72
CA SER A 281 14.86 -7.65 -24.00
C SER A 281 15.30 -8.62 -25.08
N ARG A 282 14.44 -9.60 -25.39
CA ARG A 282 14.72 -10.67 -26.35
C ARG A 282 13.95 -10.45 -27.65
N ASP A 283 14.64 -10.57 -28.76
CA ASP A 283 14.08 -10.68 -30.12
C ASP A 283 14.33 -12.09 -30.66
N ASP A 284 13.42 -12.60 -31.50
CA ASP A 284 13.61 -13.87 -32.20
C ASP A 284 14.63 -13.72 -33.36
N ARG A 285 14.89 -12.49 -33.83
CA ARG A 285 15.90 -12.18 -34.84
C ARG A 285 17.18 -11.68 -34.16
N PRO A 286 18.32 -12.38 -34.29
CA PRO A 286 19.56 -11.92 -33.69
C PRO A 286 20.09 -10.68 -34.43
N SER A 287 20.74 -9.79 -33.69
CA SER A 287 21.32 -8.55 -34.22
C SER A 287 22.77 -8.41 -33.75
N GLN A 288 23.64 -7.89 -34.62
CA GLN A 288 25.00 -7.51 -34.25
C GLN A 288 25.02 -6.21 -33.42
N THR A 289 23.99 -5.38 -33.57
CA THR A 289 23.86 -4.11 -32.86
C THR A 289 22.62 -4.10 -31.99
N TRP A 290 22.78 -3.76 -30.72
CA TRP A 290 21.68 -3.54 -29.78
C TRP A 290 21.88 -2.21 -29.06
N ALA A 291 20.81 -1.44 -28.89
CA ALA A 291 20.88 -0.19 -28.14
C ALA A 291 19.59 -0.01 -27.34
N GLN A 292 19.73 0.28 -26.05
CA GLN A 292 18.61 0.44 -25.15
C GLN A 292 18.97 1.40 -24.02
N SER A 293 17.99 2.21 -23.63
CA SER A 293 18.18 3.28 -22.67
C SER A 293 17.13 3.19 -21.59
N PHE A 294 17.53 3.47 -20.35
CA PHE A 294 16.65 3.43 -19.20
C PHE A 294 16.81 4.67 -18.33
N LEU A 295 15.70 5.13 -17.77
CA LEU A 295 15.66 5.96 -16.59
C LEU A 295 15.43 5.06 -15.37
N ILE A 296 16.46 4.93 -14.52
CA ILE A 296 16.34 4.25 -13.24
C ILE A 296 16.07 5.32 -12.17
N TYR A 297 14.82 5.44 -11.74
CA TYR A 297 14.46 6.25 -10.58
C TYR A 297 14.84 5.50 -9.30
N ALA A 298 15.62 6.12 -8.41
CA ALA A 298 16.03 5.50 -7.15
C ALA A 298 15.93 6.51 -6.00
N GLY A 299 14.75 6.56 -5.36
CA GLY A 299 14.43 7.62 -4.40
C GLY A 299 13.15 7.39 -3.61
N PRO A 300 12.63 8.45 -2.95
CA PRO A 300 11.42 8.35 -2.14
C PRO A 300 10.19 8.03 -3.00
N ALA A 301 9.29 7.19 -2.52
CA ALA A 301 8.02 6.88 -3.20
C ALA A 301 7.00 8.02 -3.01
N ASP A 302 7.34 9.23 -3.44
CA ASP A 302 6.49 10.43 -3.37
C ASP A 302 5.75 10.68 -4.70
N TYR A 303 4.46 11.00 -4.59
CA TYR A 303 3.58 11.17 -5.75
C TYR A 303 3.96 12.40 -6.60
N ASP A 304 4.24 13.55 -5.97
CA ASP A 304 4.46 14.79 -6.71
C ASP A 304 5.83 14.75 -7.41
N LEU A 305 6.83 14.18 -6.73
CA LEU A 305 8.15 13.96 -7.31
C LEU A 305 8.11 12.99 -8.49
N MET A 306 7.47 11.82 -8.35
CA MET A 306 7.41 10.83 -9.43
C MET A 306 6.54 11.31 -10.60
N LYS A 307 5.51 12.12 -10.34
CA LYS A 307 4.71 12.78 -11.39
C LYS A 307 5.52 13.80 -12.20
N SER A 308 6.56 14.40 -11.60
CA SER A 308 7.42 15.36 -12.29
C SER A 308 8.32 14.73 -13.38
N TYR A 309 8.33 13.39 -13.49
CA TYR A 309 8.88 12.67 -14.63
C TYR A 309 7.78 12.49 -15.67
N GLU A 310 7.61 13.49 -16.53
CA GLU A 310 6.55 13.54 -17.54
C GLU A 310 6.60 12.33 -18.48
N ASP A 311 5.44 11.92 -18.99
CA ASP A 311 5.24 10.78 -19.90
C ASP A 311 5.70 9.40 -19.38
N THR A 312 6.17 9.28 -18.13
CA THR A 312 6.61 8.00 -17.57
C THR A 312 5.48 7.21 -16.88
N LYS A 313 4.46 7.89 -16.34
CA LYS A 313 3.43 7.33 -15.45
C LYS A 313 3.99 6.79 -14.11
N LEU A 314 5.17 7.24 -13.68
CA LEU A 314 5.80 6.81 -12.42
C LEU A 314 4.95 7.18 -11.18
N GLU A 315 4.05 8.17 -11.27
CA GLU A 315 3.12 8.55 -10.21
C GLU A 315 2.12 7.45 -9.81
N LEU A 316 2.06 6.34 -10.54
CA LEU A 316 1.28 5.16 -10.17
C LEU A 316 1.97 4.26 -9.13
N ILE A 317 3.26 4.45 -8.88
CA ILE A 317 4.06 3.64 -7.94
C ILE A 317 3.73 3.90 -6.46
N PRO A 318 3.56 5.16 -5.99
CA PRO A 318 3.18 5.43 -4.60
C PRO A 318 1.80 4.87 -4.24
N ASP A 319 1.70 4.12 -3.13
CA ASP A 319 0.43 3.49 -2.70
C ASP A 319 -0.53 4.54 -2.12
N ARG A 320 -1.49 4.98 -2.93
CA ARG A 320 -2.55 5.94 -2.58
C ARG A 320 -3.92 5.27 -2.40
N GLY A 321 -3.94 3.95 -2.19
CA GLY A 321 -5.18 3.18 -2.04
C GLY A 321 -5.83 2.77 -3.37
N PRO A 322 -7.10 2.34 -3.35
CA PRO A 322 -7.83 1.91 -4.54
C PRO A 322 -7.91 3.01 -5.60
N GLY A 323 -7.84 2.64 -6.89
CA GLY A 323 -7.82 3.59 -8.01
C GLY A 323 -8.92 4.66 -7.94
N TRP A 324 -10.16 4.26 -7.67
CA TRP A 324 -11.32 5.15 -7.56
C TRP A 324 -11.29 6.11 -6.35
N LEU A 325 -10.45 5.83 -5.34
CA LEU A 325 -10.26 6.67 -4.15
C LEU A 325 -9.04 7.59 -4.24
N ARG A 326 -8.21 7.46 -5.29
CA ARG A 326 -6.96 8.23 -5.39
C ARG A 326 -7.19 9.74 -5.40
N TRP A 327 -8.26 10.21 -6.03
CA TRP A 327 -8.62 11.64 -6.03
C TRP A 327 -8.83 12.15 -4.60
N LEU A 328 -9.52 11.38 -3.75
CA LEU A 328 -9.78 11.73 -2.35
C LEU A 328 -8.50 11.66 -1.51
N ALA A 329 -7.68 10.62 -1.70
CA ALA A 329 -6.38 10.52 -1.04
C ALA A 329 -5.45 11.68 -1.42
N ASN A 330 -5.48 12.12 -2.68
CA ASN A 330 -4.71 13.28 -3.13
C ASN A 330 -5.23 14.60 -2.53
N ALA A 331 -6.54 14.80 -2.47
CA ALA A 331 -7.13 15.97 -1.82
C ALA A 331 -6.78 16.03 -0.31
N ILE A 332 -6.86 14.90 0.39
CA ILE A 332 -6.47 14.80 1.81
C ILE A 332 -4.97 15.09 1.97
N ALA A 333 -4.12 14.48 1.15
CA ALA A 333 -2.67 14.70 1.23
C ALA A 333 -2.31 16.16 0.96
N TRP A 334 -2.96 16.80 -0.01
CA TRP A 334 -2.79 18.23 -0.29
C TRP A 334 -3.21 19.07 0.91
N LEU A 335 -4.37 18.81 1.51
CA LEU A 335 -4.84 19.57 2.67
C LEU A 335 -3.93 19.39 3.88
N LEU A 336 -3.42 18.18 4.13
CA LEU A 336 -2.45 17.94 5.21
C LEU A 336 -1.13 18.68 4.95
N LYS A 337 -0.61 18.68 3.71
CA LYS A 337 0.59 19.45 3.34
C LYS A 337 0.35 20.96 3.51
N PHE A 338 -0.81 21.45 3.10
CA PHE A 338 -1.22 22.85 3.25
C PHE A 338 -1.32 23.27 4.72
N LEU A 339 -1.98 22.48 5.58
CA LEU A 339 -2.02 22.77 7.01
C LEU A 339 -0.62 22.71 7.64
N HIS A 340 0.22 21.78 7.19
CA HIS A 340 1.58 21.63 7.67
C HIS A 340 2.51 22.79 7.27
N SER A 341 2.23 23.50 6.16
CA SER A 341 3.03 24.68 5.79
C SER A 341 2.88 25.83 6.78
N PHE A 342 1.78 25.87 7.54
CA PHE A 342 1.59 26.84 8.63
C PHE A 342 1.95 26.26 10.01
N ILE A 343 1.75 24.96 10.19
CA ILE A 343 1.94 24.27 11.48
C ILE A 343 2.89 23.08 11.27
N PRO A 344 4.19 23.21 11.59
CA PRO A 344 5.20 22.17 11.36
C PRO A 344 5.10 21.03 12.40
N ASN A 345 3.89 20.57 12.71
CA ASN A 345 3.59 19.47 13.60
C ASN A 345 2.39 18.67 13.06
N TYR A 346 2.68 17.54 12.43
CA TYR A 346 1.65 16.68 11.83
C TYR A 346 0.62 16.15 12.83
N GLY A 347 0.94 16.00 14.12
CA GLY A 347 -0.05 15.61 15.13
C GLY A 347 -1.13 16.68 15.32
N ILE A 348 -0.73 17.95 15.41
CA ILE A 348 -1.65 19.09 15.49
C ILE A 348 -2.41 19.26 14.17
N VAL A 349 -1.73 19.10 13.03
CA VAL A 349 -2.36 19.13 11.71
C VAL A 349 -3.48 18.08 11.60
N ILE A 350 -3.25 16.85 12.08
CA ILE A 350 -4.27 15.80 12.09
C ILE A 350 -5.45 16.18 12.99
N ILE A 351 -5.19 16.76 14.18
CA ILE A 351 -6.24 17.25 15.08
C ILE A 351 -7.11 18.29 14.35
N ILE A 352 -6.51 19.30 13.75
CA ILE A 352 -7.22 20.37 13.01
C ILE A 352 -7.97 19.79 11.82
N PHE A 353 -7.36 18.86 11.08
CA PHE A 353 -8.02 18.15 10.00
C PHE A 353 -9.28 17.41 10.48
N SER A 354 -9.23 16.76 11.65
CA SER A 354 -10.42 16.14 12.26
C SER A 354 -11.53 17.16 12.54
N PHE A 355 -11.20 18.36 13.03
CA PHE A 355 -12.18 19.44 13.25
C PHE A 355 -12.82 19.89 11.92
N ILE A 356 -12.00 20.12 10.89
CA ILE A 356 -12.47 20.55 9.56
C ILE A 356 -13.42 19.49 8.98
N LEU A 357 -13.03 18.22 9.01
CA LEU A 357 -13.91 17.15 8.52
C LEU A 357 -15.19 17.04 9.34
N LYS A 358 -15.11 17.18 10.67
CA LYS A 358 -16.31 17.16 11.51
C LYS A 358 -17.27 18.28 11.15
N LEU A 359 -16.75 19.47 10.82
CA LEU A 359 -17.55 20.62 10.38
C LEU A 359 -18.19 20.38 9.02
N ILE A 360 -17.44 19.88 8.04
CA ILE A 360 -17.96 19.55 6.69
C ILE A 360 -19.05 18.48 6.79
N LEU A 361 -18.85 17.46 7.62
CA LEU A 361 -19.80 16.37 7.81
C LEU A 361 -20.94 16.72 8.78
N HIS A 362 -20.87 17.87 9.47
CA HIS A 362 -21.84 18.30 10.46
C HIS A 362 -23.31 18.21 9.98
N PRO A 363 -23.72 18.80 8.83
CA PRO A 363 -25.12 18.75 8.39
C PRO A 363 -25.63 17.33 8.22
N LEU A 364 -24.78 16.42 7.74
CA LEU A 364 -25.14 15.02 7.60
C LEU A 364 -25.22 14.31 8.95
N THR A 365 -24.24 14.52 9.83
CA THR A 365 -24.26 13.91 11.18
C THR A 365 -25.48 14.36 11.97
N LYS A 366 -25.91 15.61 11.81
CA LYS A 366 -27.16 16.11 12.40
C LYS A 366 -28.38 15.36 11.87
N LYS A 367 -28.52 15.20 10.54
CA LYS A 367 -29.62 14.41 9.95
C LYS A 367 -29.67 12.97 10.45
N SER A 368 -28.51 12.32 10.58
CA SER A 368 -28.43 10.96 11.13
C SER A 368 -28.82 10.91 12.61
N MET A 369 -28.42 11.92 13.40
CA MET A 369 -28.80 12.02 14.81
C MET A 369 -30.30 12.28 14.97
N ASP A 370 -30.89 13.16 14.17
CA ASP A 370 -32.34 13.43 14.16
C ASP A 370 -33.12 12.17 13.78
N ALA A 371 -32.65 11.41 12.79
CA ALA A 371 -33.25 10.12 12.42
C ALA A 371 -33.14 9.07 13.54
N ASN A 372 -32.03 9.05 14.29
CA ASN A 372 -31.86 8.20 15.46
C ASN A 372 -32.79 8.60 16.63
N LEU A 373 -33.05 9.89 16.84
CA LEU A 373 -34.01 10.35 17.84
C LEU A 373 -35.45 9.94 17.45
N LYS A 374 -35.83 10.10 16.19
CA LYS A 374 -37.13 9.60 15.67
C LYS A 374 -37.26 8.08 15.79
N MET A 375 -36.17 7.36 15.54
CA MET A 375 -36.10 5.91 15.74
C MET A 375 -36.38 5.53 17.20
N GLN A 376 -35.82 6.29 18.15
CA GLN A 376 -36.08 6.09 19.58
C GLN A 376 -37.55 6.38 19.94
N SER A 377 -38.16 7.42 19.36
CA SER A 377 -39.56 7.78 19.67
C SER A 377 -40.58 6.76 19.15
N ILE A 378 -40.29 6.06 18.04
CA ILE A 378 -41.19 5.04 17.48
C ILE A 378 -40.95 3.63 18.02
N GLN A 379 -39.91 3.41 18.84
CA GLN A 379 -39.69 2.11 19.49
C GLN A 379 -40.94 1.53 20.18
N PRO A 380 -41.75 2.29 20.94
CA PRO A 380 -42.97 1.74 21.54
C PRO A 380 -43.98 1.24 20.48
N GLN A 381 -44.17 1.96 19.38
CA GLN A 381 -45.07 1.53 18.28
C GLN A 381 -44.56 0.25 17.60
N LEU A 382 -43.25 0.18 17.36
CA LEU A 382 -42.62 -1.03 16.81
C LEU A 382 -42.78 -2.23 17.75
N GLN A 383 -42.81 -2.00 19.06
CA GLN A 383 -43.03 -3.03 20.07
C GLN A 383 -44.50 -3.52 20.08
N GLU A 384 -45.46 -2.61 19.93
CA GLU A 384 -46.88 -2.99 19.78
C GLU A 384 -47.10 -3.87 18.55
N ILE A 385 -46.48 -3.52 17.41
CA ILE A 385 -46.54 -4.31 16.17
C ILE A 385 -45.94 -5.71 16.39
N GLN A 386 -44.79 -5.82 17.06
CA GLN A 386 -44.15 -7.11 17.34
C GLN A 386 -44.99 -7.99 18.27
N THR A 387 -45.71 -7.40 19.23
CA THR A 387 -46.60 -8.14 20.13
C THR A 387 -47.86 -8.60 19.39
N LYS A 388 -48.46 -7.71 18.59
CA LYS A 388 -49.70 -7.97 17.85
C LYS A 388 -49.54 -9.03 16.76
N TYR A 389 -48.40 -9.05 16.06
CA TYR A 389 -48.15 -9.95 14.93
C TYR A 389 -47.09 -11.03 15.23
N LYS A 390 -46.92 -11.42 16.50
CA LYS A 390 -45.93 -12.43 16.92
C LYS A 390 -46.03 -13.76 16.14
N ASN A 391 -47.25 -14.14 15.75
CA ASN A 391 -47.53 -15.40 15.05
C ASN A 391 -47.57 -15.25 13.52
N ASP A 392 -47.38 -14.04 12.99
CA ASP A 392 -47.38 -13.74 11.55
C ASP A 392 -46.16 -12.88 11.18
N PRO A 393 -44.99 -13.52 10.94
CA PRO A 393 -43.75 -12.82 10.67
C PRO A 393 -43.78 -11.96 9.41
N GLN A 394 -44.53 -12.37 8.38
CA GLN A 394 -44.65 -11.61 7.12
C GLN A 394 -45.39 -10.30 7.35
N ARG A 395 -46.55 -10.36 8.03
CA ARG A 395 -47.33 -9.16 8.34
C ARG A 395 -46.62 -8.26 9.34
N MET A 396 -45.91 -8.85 10.31
CA MET A 396 -45.07 -8.09 11.24
C MET A 396 -44.01 -7.25 10.50
N GLN A 397 -43.30 -7.83 9.52
CA GLN A 397 -42.30 -7.08 8.75
C GLN A 397 -42.92 -5.95 7.92
N GLN A 398 -44.10 -6.16 7.34
CA GLN A 398 -44.81 -5.13 6.56
C GLN A 398 -45.23 -3.94 7.43
N GLU A 399 -45.81 -4.21 8.60
CA GLU A 399 -46.25 -3.16 9.53
C GLU A 399 -45.06 -2.42 10.16
N ILE A 400 -43.96 -3.13 10.49
CA ILE A 400 -42.71 -2.50 10.93
C ILE A 400 -42.16 -1.56 9.84
N ALA A 401 -42.14 -2.01 8.58
CA ALA A 401 -41.67 -1.20 7.47
C ALA A 401 -42.57 0.03 7.24
N LYS A 402 -43.89 -0.14 7.39
CA LYS A 402 -44.87 0.94 7.29
C LYS A 402 -44.68 1.97 8.40
N ALA A 403 -44.51 1.54 9.64
CA ALA A 403 -44.21 2.43 10.78
C ALA A 403 -42.92 3.23 10.56
N TYR A 404 -41.86 2.60 10.06
CA TYR A 404 -40.63 3.30 9.68
C TYR A 404 -40.85 4.36 8.59
N LYS A 405 -41.62 4.01 7.56
CA LYS A 405 -41.93 4.90 6.43
C LYS A 405 -42.78 6.10 6.88
N GLU A 406 -43.81 5.87 7.69
CA GLU A 406 -44.67 6.92 8.24
C GLU A 406 -43.91 7.88 9.16
N ALA A 407 -42.96 7.36 9.95
CA ALA A 407 -42.08 8.16 10.79
C ALA A 407 -40.95 8.87 10.04
N GLY A 408 -40.77 8.57 8.74
CA GLY A 408 -39.71 9.12 7.91
C GLY A 408 -38.31 8.77 8.41
N THR A 409 -38.12 7.58 8.97
CA THR A 409 -36.83 7.07 9.46
C THR A 409 -36.57 5.66 8.95
N SER A 410 -35.32 5.19 9.04
CA SER A 410 -34.96 3.82 8.66
C SER A 410 -33.94 3.23 9.61
N PRO A 411 -33.91 1.88 9.78
CA PRO A 411 -32.87 1.21 10.56
C PRO A 411 -31.44 1.54 10.07
N MET A 412 -31.28 1.84 8.78
CA MET A 412 -30.00 2.19 8.16
C MET A 412 -29.55 3.62 8.46
N SER A 413 -30.44 4.49 8.94
CA SER A 413 -30.15 5.90 9.19
C SER A 413 -29.07 6.11 10.27
N GLY A 414 -28.90 5.13 11.17
CA GLY A 414 -27.87 5.14 12.20
C GLY A 414 -26.46 4.77 11.72
N CYS A 415 -26.33 4.10 10.57
CA CYS A 415 -25.03 3.69 10.02
C CYS A 415 -24.56 4.55 8.84
N LEU A 416 -25.41 5.45 8.35
CA LEU A 416 -25.08 6.41 7.29
C LEU A 416 -23.78 7.22 7.59
N PRO A 417 -23.51 7.67 8.83
CA PRO A 417 -22.25 8.33 9.15
C PRO A 417 -21.02 7.43 8.93
N ILE A 418 -21.13 6.16 9.30
CA ILE A 418 -20.04 5.18 9.16
C ILE A 418 -19.77 4.96 7.67
N LEU A 419 -20.81 4.73 6.87
CA LEU A 419 -20.67 4.48 5.42
C LEU A 419 -19.97 5.63 4.70
N LEU A 420 -20.31 6.89 5.02
CA LEU A 420 -19.63 8.04 4.43
C LEU A 420 -18.20 8.20 4.96
N GLN A 421 -17.95 7.86 6.21
CA GLN A 421 -16.62 7.95 6.81
C GLN A 421 -15.66 6.89 6.26
N MET A 422 -16.15 5.75 5.78
CA MET A 422 -15.32 4.65 5.27
C MET A 422 -14.40 5.06 4.09
N PRO A 423 -14.88 5.70 3.00
CA PRO A 423 -14.01 6.25 1.95
C PRO A 423 -12.91 7.17 2.48
N ILE A 424 -13.26 8.08 3.40
CA ILE A 424 -12.34 9.04 4.02
C ILE A 424 -11.29 8.30 4.84
N PHE A 425 -11.72 7.31 5.64
CA PHE A 425 -10.85 6.48 6.46
C PHE A 425 -9.85 5.70 5.61
N ILE A 426 -10.30 5.06 4.52
CA ILE A 426 -9.44 4.32 3.60
C ILE A 426 -8.44 5.27 2.94
N ALA A 427 -8.88 6.44 2.47
CA ALA A 427 -7.99 7.43 1.86
C ALA A 427 -6.94 7.93 2.87
N LEU A 428 -7.37 8.34 4.06
CA LEU A 428 -6.50 8.83 5.13
C LEU A 428 -5.52 7.75 5.62
N TYR A 429 -5.95 6.49 5.72
CA TYR A 429 -5.06 5.37 6.03
C TYR A 429 -3.86 5.29 5.08
N ASN A 430 -4.10 5.36 3.76
CA ASN A 430 -3.02 5.25 2.79
C ASN A 430 -2.10 6.46 2.84
N VAL A 431 -2.66 7.67 3.02
CA VAL A 431 -1.86 8.90 3.16
C VAL A 431 -0.99 8.85 4.41
N LEU A 432 -1.56 8.56 5.58
CA LEU A 432 -0.81 8.58 6.85
C LEU A 432 0.22 7.44 6.95
N ARG A 433 -0.03 6.30 6.30
CA ARG A 433 0.90 5.17 6.32
C ARG A 433 2.06 5.32 5.33
N TYR A 434 1.78 5.74 4.10
CA TYR A 434 2.73 5.65 2.99
C TYR A 434 3.27 6.98 2.48
N ALA A 435 2.71 8.12 2.88
CA ALA A 435 3.27 9.40 2.47
C ALA A 435 4.67 9.59 3.07
N MET A 436 5.62 10.02 2.24
CA MET A 436 7.00 10.24 2.68
C MET A 436 7.08 11.27 3.81
N ALA A 437 6.23 12.29 3.77
CA ALA A 437 6.16 13.33 4.80
C ALA A 437 5.73 12.81 6.18
N MET A 438 5.14 11.62 6.25
CA MET A 438 4.73 10.97 7.51
C MET A 438 5.82 10.05 8.08
N ARG A 439 6.91 9.81 7.35
CA ARG A 439 8.01 8.96 7.81
C ARG A 439 8.67 9.57 9.04
N ASN A 440 8.81 8.76 10.11
CA ASN A 440 9.44 9.14 11.38
C ASN A 440 8.81 10.34 12.09
N VAL A 441 7.57 10.69 11.76
CA VAL A 441 6.85 11.78 12.43
C VAL A 441 6.41 11.32 13.82
N SER A 442 6.89 12.00 14.87
CA SER A 442 6.49 11.72 16.24
C SER A 442 5.53 12.74 16.82
N PHE A 443 4.58 12.28 17.64
CA PHE A 443 3.67 13.12 18.40
C PHE A 443 3.32 12.42 19.72
N LEU A 444 3.48 13.11 20.86
CA LEU A 444 3.24 12.56 22.20
C LEU A 444 3.98 11.24 22.47
N GLY A 445 5.20 11.09 21.93
CA GLY A 445 6.01 9.87 22.07
C GLY A 445 5.61 8.71 21.14
N LEU A 446 4.55 8.87 20.33
CA LEU A 446 4.10 7.90 19.34
C LEU A 446 4.66 8.24 17.95
N ASN A 447 4.83 7.25 17.09
CA ASN A 447 5.16 7.46 15.66
C ASN A 447 3.87 7.36 14.83
N LEU A 448 3.50 8.45 14.17
CA LEU A 448 2.20 8.63 13.50
C LEU A 448 1.99 7.70 12.30
N SER A 449 3.05 7.19 11.69
CA SER A 449 2.97 6.25 10.55
C SER A 449 3.09 4.78 10.94
N GLU A 450 3.38 4.50 12.21
CA GLU A 450 3.47 3.15 12.77
C GLU A 450 2.28 2.85 13.69
N PRO A 451 1.94 1.57 13.90
CA PRO A 451 0.87 1.21 14.82
C PRO A 451 1.19 1.55 16.28
N ASP A 452 0.21 2.11 16.99
CA ASP A 452 0.20 2.19 18.46
C ASP A 452 -0.64 1.03 19.01
N PRO A 453 -0.03 0.07 19.72
CA PRO A 453 -0.78 -1.11 20.16
C PRO A 453 -1.75 -0.87 21.32
N TRP A 454 -1.66 0.26 22.05
CA TRP A 454 -2.34 0.40 23.34
C TRP A 454 -2.97 1.78 23.59
N ILE A 455 -2.22 2.88 23.49
CA ILE A 455 -2.61 4.17 24.10
C ILE A 455 -3.81 4.78 23.38
N LEU A 456 -3.63 5.14 22.10
CA LEU A 456 -4.67 5.75 21.29
C LEU A 456 -5.86 4.83 21.06
N PRO A 457 -5.70 3.51 20.76
CA PRO A 457 -6.85 2.62 20.67
C PRO A 457 -7.68 2.56 21.96
N ALA A 458 -7.04 2.59 23.14
CA ALA A 458 -7.76 2.58 24.42
C ALA A 458 -8.55 3.88 24.65
N ILE A 459 -7.92 5.04 24.41
CA ILE A 459 -8.59 6.35 24.52
C ILE A 459 -9.77 6.44 23.54
N MET A 460 -9.55 5.99 22.30
CA MET A 460 -10.58 5.93 21.25
C MET A 460 -11.77 5.07 21.70
N ALA A 461 -11.52 3.86 22.21
CA ALA A 461 -12.55 2.97 22.73
C ALA A 461 -13.29 3.60 23.92
N GLY A 462 -12.58 4.30 24.82
CA GLY A 462 -13.16 5.05 25.93
C GLY A 462 -14.16 6.11 25.46
N PHE A 463 -13.82 6.90 24.44
CA PHE A 463 -14.76 7.86 23.86
C PHE A 463 -15.96 7.20 23.18
N MET A 464 -15.77 6.05 22.52
CA MET A 464 -16.90 5.31 21.93
C MET A 464 -17.87 4.79 23.00
N ILE A 465 -17.33 4.25 24.10
CA ILE A 465 -18.13 3.81 25.24
C ILE A 465 -18.89 5.02 25.82
N LEU A 466 -18.20 6.14 26.07
CA LEU A 466 -18.82 7.35 26.59
C LEU A 466 -19.95 7.86 25.67
N GLN A 467 -19.70 7.92 24.37
CA GLN A 467 -20.70 8.30 23.38
C GLN A 467 -21.94 7.39 23.42
N SER A 468 -21.70 6.08 23.44
CA SER A 468 -22.76 5.07 23.47
C SER A 468 -23.55 5.13 24.77
N LEU A 469 -22.89 5.36 25.91
CA LEU A 469 -23.52 5.54 27.23
C LEU A 469 -24.46 6.74 27.25
N MET A 470 -24.10 7.83 26.59
CA MET A 470 -24.95 9.03 26.50
C MET A 470 -26.21 8.81 25.68
N THR A 471 -26.19 7.92 24.69
CA THR A 471 -27.36 7.55 23.88
C THR A 471 -28.27 6.51 24.55
N ARG A 472 -27.90 5.97 25.72
CA ARG A 472 -28.72 4.96 26.40
C ARG A 472 -30.01 5.57 26.98
N PRO A 473 -31.14 4.84 26.95
CA PRO A 473 -32.35 5.20 27.69
C PRO A 473 -32.08 5.38 29.19
N SER A 474 -32.82 6.26 29.86
CA SER A 474 -32.69 6.50 31.30
C SER A 474 -32.97 5.22 32.11
N LYS A 475 -32.44 5.15 33.34
CA LYS A 475 -32.68 4.01 34.24
C LYS A 475 -34.16 3.81 34.56
N GLU A 476 -34.93 4.89 34.65
CA GLU A 476 -36.38 4.87 34.86
C GLU A 476 -37.14 4.32 33.65
N ALA A 477 -36.71 4.70 32.43
CA ALA A 477 -37.24 4.11 31.21
C ALA A 477 -36.93 2.61 31.13
N MET A 478 -35.77 2.17 31.62
CA MET A 478 -35.38 0.75 31.70
C MET A 478 -36.13 -0.04 32.78
N ALA A 479 -36.57 0.59 33.87
CA ALA A 479 -37.30 -0.08 34.94
C ALA A 479 -38.73 -0.44 34.55
N LYS A 480 -39.30 0.30 33.58
CA LYS A 480 -40.63 0.05 33.01
C LYS A 480 -40.62 -0.95 31.84
N MET A 481 -39.50 -1.67 31.64
CA MET A 481 -39.32 -2.56 30.50
C MET A 481 -39.59 -4.04 30.84
N ASP A 482 -40.45 -4.70 30.07
CA ASP A 482 -40.70 -6.16 30.04
C ASP A 482 -39.46 -6.98 29.64
N GLU A 483 -39.45 -8.29 29.90
CA GLU A 483 -38.34 -9.23 29.59
C GLU A 483 -37.87 -9.16 28.12
N LYS A 484 -38.79 -8.98 27.17
CA LYS A 484 -38.44 -8.81 25.75
C LYS A 484 -37.81 -7.45 25.44
N GLN A 485 -38.19 -6.39 26.16
CA GLN A 485 -37.56 -5.07 26.07
C GLN A 485 -36.13 -5.12 26.63
N GLN A 486 -35.89 -5.91 27.67
CA GLN A 486 -34.53 -6.14 28.18
C GLN A 486 -33.64 -6.87 27.16
N ALA A 487 -34.16 -7.80 26.37
CA ALA A 487 -33.40 -8.49 25.32
C ALA A 487 -33.00 -7.56 24.13
N MET A 488 -33.89 -6.65 23.70
CA MET A 488 -33.55 -5.65 22.68
C MET A 488 -32.55 -4.61 23.22
N GLN A 489 -32.71 -4.20 24.49
CA GLN A 489 -31.75 -3.37 25.22
C GLN A 489 -30.41 -4.09 25.44
N GLN A 490 -30.41 -5.41 25.59
CA GLN A 490 -29.20 -6.22 25.72
C GLN A 490 -28.37 -6.18 24.43
N SER A 491 -29.01 -6.14 23.25
CA SER A 491 -28.33 -5.94 21.97
C SER A 491 -27.59 -4.58 21.90
N SER A 492 -28.20 -3.50 22.40
CA SER A 492 -27.54 -2.17 22.46
C SER A 492 -26.46 -2.08 23.55
N ARG A 493 -26.64 -2.78 24.68
CA ARG A 493 -25.60 -2.94 25.70
C ARG A 493 -24.40 -3.71 25.15
N MET A 494 -24.66 -4.80 24.43
CA MET A 494 -23.64 -5.60 23.77
C MET A 494 -22.86 -4.75 22.75
N MET A 495 -23.55 -3.96 21.93
CA MET A 495 -22.93 -3.00 21.01
C MET A 495 -22.04 -1.97 21.73
N THR A 496 -22.48 -1.45 22.88
CA THR A 496 -21.69 -0.46 23.64
C THR A 496 -20.36 -1.02 24.13
N TRP A 497 -20.28 -2.31 24.44
CA TRP A 497 -19.09 -2.91 25.06
C TRP A 497 -18.26 -3.72 24.06
N ILE A 498 -18.90 -4.57 23.26
CA ILE A 498 -18.21 -5.44 22.31
C ILE A 498 -17.61 -4.64 21.17
N MET A 499 -18.33 -3.67 20.61
CA MET A 499 -17.85 -2.96 19.43
C MET A 499 -16.60 -2.12 19.71
N PRO A 500 -16.51 -1.33 20.80
CA PRO A 500 -15.27 -0.63 21.16
C PRO A 500 -14.10 -1.58 21.44
N VAL A 501 -14.33 -2.72 22.09
CA VAL A 501 -13.28 -3.73 22.35
C VAL A 501 -12.79 -4.37 21.03
N MET A 502 -13.70 -4.74 20.14
CA MET A 502 -13.36 -5.25 18.82
C MET A 502 -12.55 -4.22 18.02
N LEU A 503 -13.00 -2.96 18.02
CA LEU A 503 -12.30 -1.88 17.31
C LEU A 503 -10.94 -1.57 17.95
N PHE A 504 -10.78 -1.70 19.26
CA PHE A 504 -9.47 -1.63 19.92
C PHE A 504 -8.48 -2.63 19.31
N PHE A 505 -8.88 -3.90 19.15
CA PHE A 505 -8.04 -4.94 18.55
C PHE A 505 -7.78 -4.76 17.05
N ILE A 506 -8.65 -4.06 16.33
CA ILE A 506 -8.41 -3.69 14.93
C ILE A 506 -7.44 -2.50 14.86
N PHE A 507 -7.69 -1.46 15.65
CA PHE A 507 -6.96 -0.18 15.59
C PHE A 507 -5.53 -0.28 16.14
N ARG A 508 -5.23 -1.24 17.03
CA ARG A 508 -3.84 -1.57 17.43
C ARG A 508 -2.93 -1.96 16.27
N GLY A 509 -3.49 -2.35 15.11
CA GLY A 509 -2.74 -2.70 13.90
C GLY A 509 -2.67 -1.58 12.86
N LEU A 510 -3.30 -0.43 13.12
CA LEU A 510 -3.39 0.69 12.20
C LEU A 510 -2.42 1.81 12.59
N PRO A 511 -1.97 2.65 11.63
CA PRO A 511 -1.09 3.78 11.93
C PRO A 511 -1.67 4.68 13.01
N SER A 512 -0.85 5.05 14.00
CA SER A 512 -1.30 5.81 15.16
C SER A 512 -1.85 7.19 14.80
N GLY A 513 -1.41 7.81 13.70
CA GLY A 513 -2.00 9.04 13.16
C GLY A 513 -3.45 8.86 12.69
N LEU A 514 -3.80 7.70 12.13
CA LEU A 514 -5.17 7.39 11.77
C LEU A 514 -6.03 7.17 13.01
N VAL A 515 -5.48 6.50 14.02
CA VAL A 515 -6.15 6.30 15.31
C VAL A 515 -6.35 7.66 15.99
N LEU A 516 -5.36 8.55 15.99
CA LEU A 516 -5.44 9.92 16.51
C LEU A 516 -6.58 10.70 15.85
N TYR A 517 -6.64 10.68 14.50
CA TYR A 517 -7.75 11.28 13.76
C TYR A 517 -9.10 10.80 14.28
N TYR A 518 -9.25 9.48 14.43
CA TYR A 518 -10.50 8.85 14.84
C TYR A 518 -10.84 9.15 16.31
N THR A 519 -9.84 9.19 17.20
CA THR A 519 -9.99 9.59 18.60
C THR A 519 -10.52 11.00 18.73
N VAL A 520 -9.91 11.97 18.03
CA VAL A 520 -10.35 13.37 18.03
C VAL A 520 -11.76 13.47 17.45
N PHE A 521 -12.04 12.75 16.35
CA PHE A 521 -13.36 12.74 15.76
C PHE A 521 -14.45 12.20 16.71
N ASN A 522 -14.14 11.13 17.47
CA ASN A 522 -15.04 10.58 18.49
C ASN A 522 -15.23 11.55 19.66
N MET A 523 -14.15 12.18 20.14
CA MET A 523 -14.21 13.22 21.17
C MET A 523 -15.14 14.37 20.77
N LEU A 524 -15.03 14.85 19.52
CA LEU A 524 -15.94 15.87 18.99
C LEU A 524 -17.38 15.38 18.84
N SER A 525 -17.55 14.09 18.55
CA SER A 525 -18.88 13.48 18.49
C SER A 525 -19.54 13.44 19.87
N VAL A 526 -18.79 13.09 20.92
CA VAL A 526 -19.23 13.16 22.31
C VAL A 526 -19.61 14.58 22.70
N ALA A 527 -18.76 15.56 22.38
CA ALA A 527 -19.02 16.97 22.68
C ALA A 527 -20.30 17.49 21.97
N HIS A 528 -20.46 17.16 20.69
CA HIS A 528 -21.68 17.51 19.95
C HIS A 528 -22.91 16.83 20.56
N GLN A 529 -22.84 15.53 20.86
CA GLN A 529 -23.95 14.80 21.45
C GLN A 529 -24.36 15.37 22.81
N TYR A 530 -23.38 15.74 23.65
CA TYR A 530 -23.60 16.41 24.93
C TYR A 530 -24.39 17.72 24.74
N TYR A 531 -23.93 18.56 23.82
CA TYR A 531 -24.55 19.85 23.54
C TYR A 531 -25.99 19.70 23.02
N THR A 532 -26.22 18.77 22.10
CA THR A 532 -27.55 18.51 21.53
C THR A 532 -28.53 18.00 22.56
N GLN A 533 -28.14 17.02 23.40
CA GLN A 533 -29.00 16.50 24.46
C GLN A 533 -29.35 17.56 25.50
N LYS A 534 -28.40 18.42 25.89
CA LYS A 534 -28.64 19.54 26.79
C LYS A 534 -29.70 20.50 26.24
N ARG A 535 -29.63 20.83 24.94
CA ARG A 535 -30.62 21.70 24.27
C ARG A 535 -32.00 21.06 24.16
N LEU A 536 -32.09 19.75 23.93
CA LEU A 536 -33.37 19.04 23.87
C LEU A 536 -34.09 19.03 25.23
N LYS A 537 -33.37 18.68 26.30
CA LYS A 537 -33.92 18.73 27.66
C LYS A 537 -34.43 20.12 28.04
N GLN A 538 -33.69 21.18 27.67
CA GLN A 538 -34.14 22.56 27.91
C GLN A 538 -35.45 22.88 27.19
N LYS A 539 -35.65 22.41 25.96
CA LYS A 539 -36.93 22.61 25.25
C LYS A 539 -38.09 21.87 25.89
N GLU A 540 -37.86 20.64 26.36
CA GLU A 540 -38.88 19.85 27.07
C GLU A 540 -39.25 20.42 28.45
N THR A 541 -38.37 21.21 29.07
CA THR A 541 -38.65 21.85 30.36
C THR A 541 -39.40 23.19 30.20
N ILE A 542 -39.40 23.76 28.99
CA ILE A 542 -40.02 25.06 28.67
C ILE A 542 -41.40 24.88 27.99
N SER A 543 -41.64 23.72 27.38
CA SER A 543 -42.95 23.28 26.87
C SER A 543 -43.74 22.58 27.96
#